data_AF-A0A564ZDP0-F1
#
_entry.id   AF-A0A564ZDP0-F1
#
_cell.length_a   1.000
_cell.length_b   1.000
_cell.length_c   1.000
_cell.angle_alpha   90.00
_cell.angle_beta   90.00
_cell.angle_gamma   90.00
#
_symmetry.space_group_name_H-M   'P 1'
#
loop_
_entity.id
_entity.type
_entity.pdbx_description
1 polymer ?
#
loop_
_entity_poly.entity_id
_entity_poly.type
_entity_poly.pdbx_seq_one_letter_code
_entity_poly.pdbx_strand_id
1 'polypeptide(L)'
;MRPPLRSLVLFISGVSFYYIFGVIQGFRSGIFTDGFSKSLLLSCSGIPYCCGFLSVLCGFASPRLYRHLKISTAREAEWSSIMRCVIFFMGICHASAKLEIVSISQLCLTSFCFSIGIWWIFDRSISGLLMGFLMGILGTGSCLWLGDKNIR
;
A
#
# COMPACT_ATOMS: atom_id res chain seq x y z
N MET A 1 16.90 1.88 -16.59
CA MET A 1 16.16 0.59 -16.66
C MET A 1 15.24 0.61 -17.88
N ARG A 2 15.12 -0.49 -18.62
CA ARG A 2 14.13 -0.60 -19.71
C ARG A 2 12.72 -0.45 -19.12
N PRO A 3 11.79 0.31 -19.75
CA PRO A 3 10.44 0.53 -19.24
C PRO A 3 9.69 -0.75 -18.79
N PRO A 4 9.78 -1.92 -19.47
CA PRO A 4 9.11 -3.13 -19.01
C PRO A 4 9.70 -3.71 -17.71
N LEU A 5 11.00 -3.57 -17.48
CA LEU A 5 11.66 -4.11 -16.29
C LEU A 5 11.21 -3.38 -15.03
N ARG A 6 11.08 -2.05 -15.10
CA ARG A 6 10.61 -1.23 -13.97
C ARG A 6 9.18 -1.61 -13.57
N SER A 7 8.29 -1.79 -14.55
CA SER A 7 6.91 -2.23 -14.30
C SER A 7 6.86 -3.60 -13.64
N LEU A 8 7.67 -4.55 -14.11
CA LEU A 8 7.74 -5.88 -13.53
C LEU A 8 8.20 -5.84 -12.07
N VAL A 9 9.23 -5.05 -11.76
CA VAL A 9 9.74 -4.89 -10.38
C VAL A 9 8.66 -4.27 -9.48
N LEU A 10 7.96 -3.24 -9.94
CA LEU A 10 6.87 -2.61 -9.17
C LEU A 10 5.71 -3.58 -8.93
N PHE A 11 5.33 -4.35 -9.95
CA PHE A 11 4.28 -5.36 -9.83
C PHE A 11 4.64 -6.42 -8.79
N ILE A 12 5.83 -7.02 -8.91
CA ILE A 12 6.32 -8.02 -7.96
C ILE A 12 6.40 -7.44 -6.56
N SER A 13 6.90 -6.20 -6.40
CA SER A 13 6.97 -5.56 -5.08
C SER A 13 5.59 -5.38 -4.44
N GLY A 14 4.56 -5.00 -5.20
CA GLY A 14 3.20 -4.83 -4.70
C GLY A 14 2.57 -6.15 -4.26
N VAL A 15 2.77 -7.22 -5.04
CA VAL A 15 2.33 -8.58 -4.69
C VAL A 15 3.05 -9.06 -3.43
N SER A 16 4.36 -8.86 -3.33
CA SER A 16 5.15 -9.25 -2.16
C SER A 16 4.71 -8.53 -0.89
N PHE A 17 4.46 -7.21 -0.96
CA PHE A 17 3.97 -6.45 0.20
C PHE A 17 2.61 -6.97 0.69
N TYR A 18 1.70 -7.31 -0.22
CA TYR A 18 0.41 -7.90 0.16
C TYR A 18 0.59 -9.15 1.03
N TYR A 19 1.42 -10.10 0.59
CA TYR A 19 1.69 -11.32 1.36
C TYR A 19 2.38 -11.04 2.69
N ILE A 20 3.36 -10.13 2.72
CA ILE A 20 4.06 -9.73 3.95
C ILE A 20 3.05 -9.17 4.97
N PHE A 21 2.18 -8.26 4.56
CA PHE A 21 1.17 -7.69 5.46
C PHE A 21 0.13 -8.73 5.90
N GLY A 22 -0.28 -9.62 5.01
CA GLY A 22 -1.17 -10.73 5.33
C GLY A 22 -0.59 -11.65 6.41
N VAL A 23 0.70 -12.01 6.28
CA VAL A 23 1.42 -12.83 7.29
C VAL A 23 1.52 -12.09 8.62
N ILE A 24 1.87 -10.80 8.62
CA ILE A 24 1.96 -9.99 9.85
C ILE A 24 0.61 -9.91 10.56
N GLN A 25 -0.48 -9.75 9.82
CA GLN A 25 -1.83 -9.77 10.39
C GLN A 25 -2.22 -11.16 10.91
N GLY A 26 -1.84 -12.22 10.19
CA GLY A 26 -2.05 -13.61 10.60
C GLY A 26 -1.40 -13.94 11.95
N PHE A 27 -0.18 -13.46 12.19
CA PHE A 27 0.49 -13.62 13.48
C PHE A 27 -0.29 -12.99 14.65
N ARG A 28 -1.04 -11.92 14.42
CA ARG A 28 -1.85 -11.27 15.47
C ARG A 28 -3.08 -12.09 15.83
N SER A 29 -3.83 -12.58 14.84
CA SER A 29 -5.11 -13.24 15.09
C SER A 29 -4.99 -14.55 15.89
N GLY A 30 -3.78 -15.04 16.13
CA GLY A 30 -3.54 -16.34 16.79
C GLY A 30 -3.92 -17.54 15.90
N ILE A 31 -4.41 -17.28 14.68
CA ILE A 31 -4.86 -18.27 13.69
C ILE A 31 -3.68 -18.65 12.78
N PHE A 32 -2.50 -18.91 13.33
CA PHE A 32 -1.47 -19.59 12.55
C PHE A 32 -1.76 -21.09 12.51
N THR A 33 -2.96 -21.42 12.03
CA THR A 33 -3.39 -22.78 11.69
C THR A 33 -2.96 -23.05 10.25
N ASP A 34 -2.57 -24.28 9.92
CA ASP A 34 -2.18 -24.69 8.56
C ASP A 34 -3.19 -24.25 7.47
N GLY A 35 -4.47 -24.12 7.83
CA GLY A 35 -5.54 -23.63 6.96
C GLY A 35 -5.46 -22.14 6.61
N PHE A 36 -5.00 -21.26 7.49
CA PHE A 36 -4.89 -19.82 7.20
C PHE A 36 -3.73 -19.54 6.26
N SER A 37 -2.55 -20.12 6.52
CA SER A 37 -1.39 -20.00 5.62
C SER A 37 -1.69 -20.55 4.23
N LYS A 38 -2.39 -21.70 4.14
CA LYS A 38 -2.88 -22.23 2.87
C LYS A 38 -3.90 -21.28 2.24
N SER A 39 -4.90 -20.80 2.97
CA SER A 39 -5.91 -19.87 2.45
C SER A 39 -5.31 -18.54 1.95
N LEU A 40 -4.27 -18.04 2.61
CA LEU A 40 -3.58 -16.80 2.23
C LEU A 40 -2.68 -17.01 1.00
N LEU A 41 -1.94 -18.12 0.93
CA LEU A 41 -1.09 -18.47 -0.21
C LEU A 41 -1.87 -18.98 -1.43
N LEU A 42 -2.99 -19.68 -1.20
CA LEU A 42 -3.94 -20.12 -2.23
C LEU A 42 -5.05 -19.10 -2.46
N SER A 43 -4.96 -17.89 -1.88
CA SER A 43 -5.98 -16.87 -2.03
C SER A 43 -6.07 -16.44 -3.49
N CYS A 44 -6.94 -17.11 -4.24
CA CYS A 44 -7.30 -16.80 -5.61
C CYS A 44 -8.24 -15.58 -5.67
N SER A 45 -8.16 -14.70 -4.66
CA SER A 45 -9.09 -13.60 -4.41
C SER A 45 -8.93 -12.42 -5.36
N GLY A 46 -8.02 -12.48 -6.34
CA GLY A 46 -7.72 -11.38 -7.26
C GLY A 46 -7.04 -10.17 -6.61
N ILE A 47 -7.14 -10.02 -5.28
CA ILE A 47 -6.57 -8.94 -4.48
C ILE A 47 -5.04 -8.81 -4.65
N PRO A 48 -4.20 -9.88 -4.56
CA PRO A 48 -2.76 -9.73 -4.73
C PRO A 48 -2.40 -9.17 -6.11
N TYR A 49 -3.11 -9.60 -7.16
CA TYR A 49 -2.91 -9.09 -8.52
C TYR A 49 -3.33 -7.62 -8.66
N CYS A 50 -4.42 -7.22 -8.01
CA CYS A 50 -4.84 -5.82 -7.96
C CYS A 50 -3.82 -4.94 -7.23
N CYS A 51 -3.25 -5.39 -6.12
CA CYS A 51 -2.16 -4.67 -5.42
C CYS A 51 -0.94 -4.48 -6.32
N GLY A 52 -0.51 -5.52 -7.05
CA GLY A 52 0.57 -5.42 -8.03
C GLY A 52 0.27 -4.43 -9.14
N PHE A 53 -0.93 -4.47 -9.72
CA PHE A 53 -1.35 -3.56 -10.80
C PHE A 53 -1.40 -2.10 -10.35
N LEU A 54 -1.96 -1.82 -9.16
CA LEU A 54 -2.01 -0.47 -8.60
C LEU A 54 -0.60 0.09 -8.32
N SER A 55 0.36 -0.74 -7.90
CA SER A 55 1.76 -0.33 -7.74
C SER A 55 2.39 0.12 -9.07
N VAL A 56 2.15 -0.63 -10.15
CA VAL A 56 2.58 -0.25 -11.50
C VAL A 56 1.92 1.05 -11.93
N LEU A 57 0.61 1.18 -11.73
CA LEU A 57 -0.15 2.38 -12.09
C LEU A 57 0.39 3.61 -11.35
N CYS A 58 0.68 3.48 -10.06
CA CYS A 58 1.31 4.53 -9.26
C CYS A 58 2.67 4.92 -9.83
N GLY A 59 3.54 3.95 -10.13
CA GLY A 59 4.86 4.20 -10.70
C GLY A 59 4.86 4.90 -12.07
N PHE A 60 3.81 4.71 -12.87
CA PHE A 60 3.62 5.42 -14.16
C PHE A 60 2.95 6.78 -14.01
N ALA A 61 1.99 6.91 -13.10
CA ALA A 61 1.24 8.14 -12.89
C ALA A 61 2.08 9.22 -12.22
N SER A 62 2.95 8.86 -11.26
CA SER A 62 3.82 9.80 -10.55
C SER A 62 4.64 10.71 -11.49
N PRO A 63 5.45 10.20 -12.44
CA PRO A 63 6.23 11.07 -13.33
C PRO A 63 5.39 11.95 -14.25
N ARG A 64 4.16 11.52 -14.62
CA ARG A 64 3.23 12.37 -15.37
C ARG A 64 2.73 13.52 -14.51
N LEU A 65 2.37 13.24 -13.26
CA LEU A 65 1.88 14.25 -12.34
C LEU A 65 2.95 15.29 -11.97
N TYR A 66 4.20 14.84 -11.73
CA TYR A 66 5.32 15.75 -11.51
C TYR A 66 5.54 16.70 -12.70
N ARG A 67 5.39 16.20 -13.93
CA ARG A 67 5.51 17.02 -15.15
C ARG A 67 4.37 18.04 -15.26
N HIS A 68 3.13 17.63 -14.97
CA HIS A 68 1.97 18.52 -14.99
C HIS A 68 2.08 19.66 -13.96
N LEU A 69 2.63 19.38 -12.78
CA LEU A 69 2.79 20.35 -11.70
C LEU A 69 4.05 21.22 -11.85
N LYS A 70 4.85 21.06 -12.92
CA LYS A 70 6.11 21.79 -13.19
C LYS A 70 7.06 21.84 -11.98
N ILE A 71 7.08 20.80 -11.16
CA ILE A 71 7.99 20.70 -10.02
C ILE A 71 9.39 20.37 -10.55
N SER A 72 10.26 21.38 -10.59
CA SER A 72 11.55 21.36 -11.31
C SER A 72 12.59 20.37 -10.77
N THR A 73 12.47 19.95 -9.52
CA THR A 73 13.47 19.06 -8.90
C THR A 73 12.77 18.07 -7.99
N ALA A 74 12.37 16.93 -8.54
CA ALA A 74 12.21 15.73 -7.72
C ALA A 74 13.59 15.48 -7.09
N ARG A 75 13.71 15.72 -5.79
CA ARG A 75 14.93 15.40 -5.03
C ARG A 75 15.30 13.95 -5.36
N GLU A 76 16.53 13.71 -5.79
CA GLU A 76 17.08 12.35 -6.00
C GLU A 76 16.70 11.54 -4.75
N ALA A 77 15.75 10.62 -4.91
CA ALA A 77 15.20 9.90 -3.78
C ALA A 77 16.28 8.91 -3.34
N GLU A 78 16.99 9.25 -2.28
CA GLU A 78 18.00 8.37 -1.71
C GLU A 78 17.33 7.05 -1.32
N TRP A 79 17.91 5.93 -1.74
CA TRP A 79 17.45 4.59 -1.38
C TRP A 79 17.29 4.41 0.13
N SER A 80 18.12 5.09 0.91
CA SER A 80 18.01 5.14 2.38
C SER A 80 16.67 5.72 2.83
N SER A 81 16.21 6.82 2.22
CA SER A 81 14.91 7.43 2.53
C SER A 81 13.75 6.51 2.15
N ILE A 82 13.84 5.85 0.99
CA ILE A 82 12.83 4.89 0.52
C ILE A 82 12.71 3.72 1.51
N MET A 83 13.84 3.13 1.90
CA MET A 83 13.86 2.01 2.85
C MET A 83 13.33 2.43 4.23
N ARG A 84 13.67 3.63 4.71
CA ARG A 84 13.12 4.18 5.95
C ARG A 84 11.60 4.33 5.88
N CYS A 85 11.06 4.83 4.77
CA CYS A 85 9.62 4.95 4.56
C CYS A 85 8.94 3.57 4.59
N VAL A 86 9.49 2.59 3.88
CA VAL A 86 8.96 1.21 3.85
C VAL A 86 8.94 0.58 5.24
N ILE A 87 10.05 0.67 5.98
CA ILE A 87 10.15 0.10 7.34
C ILE A 87 9.20 0.80 8.30
N PHE A 88 9.11 2.14 8.22
CA PHE A 88 8.21 2.92 9.07
C PHE A 88 6.74 2.59 8.79
N PHE A 89 6.35 2.49 7.51
CA PHE A 89 5.01 2.07 7.11
C PHE A 89 4.70 0.64 7.60
N MET A 90 5.65 -0.29 7.46
CA MET A 90 5.51 -1.65 7.95
C MET A 90 5.33 -1.70 9.47
N GLY A 91 6.08 -0.86 10.20
CA GLY A 91 5.94 -0.66 11.64
C GLY A 91 4.57 -0.10 12.03
N ILE A 92 4.06 0.90 11.31
CA ILE A 92 2.71 1.43 11.50
C ILE A 92 1.67 0.35 11.25
N CYS A 93 1.78 -0.43 10.18
CA CYS A 93 0.84 -1.52 9.90
C CYS A 93 0.87 -2.58 11.01
N HIS A 94 2.06 -2.91 11.51
CA HIS A 94 2.21 -3.85 12.63
C HIS A 94 1.61 -3.30 13.94
N ALA A 95 1.86 -2.03 14.27
CA ALA A 95 1.31 -1.37 15.44
C ALA A 95 -0.22 -1.19 15.32
N SER A 96 -0.70 -0.80 14.14
CA SER A 96 -2.13 -0.64 13.82
C SER A 96 -2.87 -1.96 13.93
N ALA A 97 -2.23 -3.06 13.52
CA ALA A 97 -2.78 -4.37 13.78
C ALA A 97 -2.96 -4.56 15.29
N LYS A 98 -1.98 -4.24 16.14
CA LYS A 98 -2.06 -4.44 17.59
C LYS A 98 -3.04 -3.53 18.35
N LEU A 99 -3.38 -2.36 17.82
CA LEU A 99 -4.27 -1.42 18.49
C LEU A 99 -5.68 -2.02 18.68
N GLU A 100 -6.16 -2.00 19.93
CA GLU A 100 -7.55 -2.30 20.25
C GLU A 100 -8.40 -1.06 19.99
N ILE A 101 -9.00 -1.00 18.82
CA ILE A 101 -9.77 0.15 18.39
C ILE A 101 -11.22 -0.09 18.75
N VAL A 102 -11.74 0.75 19.66
CA VAL A 102 -13.09 0.62 20.22
C VAL A 102 -14.15 1.24 19.32
N SER A 103 -13.79 2.27 18.54
CA SER A 103 -14.72 3.01 17.67
C SER A 103 -14.20 3.20 16.25
N ILE A 104 -15.11 3.16 15.28
CA ILE A 104 -14.83 3.44 13.85
C ILE A 104 -14.25 4.86 13.69
N SER A 105 -14.72 5.83 14.47
CA SER A 105 -14.20 7.20 14.41
C SER A 105 -12.72 7.27 14.80
N GLN A 106 -12.33 6.49 15.82
CA GLN A 106 -10.95 6.38 16.26
C GLN A 106 -10.08 5.70 15.18
N LEU A 107 -10.58 4.63 14.55
CA LEU A 107 -9.87 3.95 13.44
C LEU A 107 -9.58 4.92 12.29
N CYS A 108 -10.61 5.64 11.83
CA CYS A 108 -10.49 6.58 10.72
C CYS A 108 -9.54 7.73 11.05
N LEU A 109 -9.66 8.32 12.25
CA LEU A 109 -8.79 9.42 12.69
C LEU A 109 -7.33 8.98 12.79
N THR A 110 -7.07 7.83 13.41
CA THR A 110 -5.71 7.29 13.55
C THR A 110 -5.10 6.99 12.18
N SER A 111 -5.86 6.35 11.27
CA SER A 111 -5.39 6.10 9.90
C SER A 111 -5.10 7.39 9.13
N PHE A 112 -5.95 8.42 9.31
CA PHE A 112 -5.76 9.72 8.68
C PHE A 112 -4.50 10.43 9.21
N CYS A 113 -4.30 10.43 10.53
CA CYS A 113 -3.10 10.97 11.17
C CYS A 113 -1.83 10.26 10.70
N PHE A 114 -1.83 8.92 10.58
CA PHE A 114 -0.68 8.19 10.06
C PHE A 114 -0.38 8.52 8.60
N SER A 115 -1.42 8.63 7.75
CA SER A 115 -1.27 9.01 6.35
C SER A 115 -0.63 10.40 6.20
N ILE A 116 -1.14 11.40 6.94
CA ILE A 116 -0.56 12.75 6.97
C ILE A 116 0.87 12.73 7.54
N GLY A 117 1.12 11.96 8.61
CA GLY A 117 2.43 11.87 9.24
C GLY A 117 3.50 11.34 8.29
N ILE A 118 3.21 10.25 7.56
CA ILE A 118 4.13 9.69 6.55
C ILE A 118 4.39 10.71 5.45
N TRP A 119 3.34 11.34 4.93
CA TRP A 119 3.46 12.36 3.90
C TRP A 119 4.35 13.52 4.36
N TRP A 120 4.13 14.03 5.57
CA TRP A 120 4.89 15.15 6.13
C TRP A 120 6.37 14.82 6.37
N ILE A 121 6.68 13.59 6.80
CA ILE A 121 8.06 13.18 7.11
C ILE A 121 8.85 12.92 5.82
N PHE A 122 8.29 12.19 4.86
CA PHE A 122 9.06 11.60 3.75
C PHE A 122 8.91 12.30 2.39
N ASP A 123 7.76 12.90 2.08
CA ASP A 123 7.48 13.39 0.71
C ASP A 123 7.23 14.92 0.67
N ARG A 124 6.40 15.46 1.58
CA ARG A 124 5.98 16.88 1.67
C ARG A 124 5.41 17.49 0.37
N SER A 125 5.25 16.70 -0.69
CA SER A 125 4.82 17.18 -1.99
C SER A 125 3.30 17.08 -2.17
N ILE A 126 2.70 18.09 -2.80
CA ILE A 126 1.25 18.08 -3.13
C ILE A 126 0.93 16.95 -4.13
N SER A 127 1.86 16.67 -5.04
CA SER A 127 1.76 15.54 -5.98
C SER A 127 1.63 14.20 -5.25
N GLY A 128 2.45 13.99 -4.21
CA GLY A 128 2.42 12.77 -3.40
C GLY A 128 1.11 12.58 -2.66
N LEU A 129 0.61 13.68 -2.06
CA LEU A 129 -0.69 13.68 -1.38
C LEU A 129 -1.83 13.30 -2.35
N LEU A 130 -1.86 13.92 -3.53
CA LEU A 130 -2.89 13.66 -4.54
C LEU A 130 -2.82 12.22 -5.08
N MET A 131 -1.61 11.72 -5.34
CA MET A 131 -1.40 10.33 -5.77
C MET A 131 -1.83 9.34 -4.69
N GLY A 132 -1.48 9.59 -3.43
CA GLY A 132 -1.89 8.76 -2.30
C GLY A 132 -3.41 8.70 -2.16
N PHE A 133 -4.09 9.86 -2.26
CA PHE A 133 -5.54 9.93 -2.22
C PHE A 133 -6.20 9.15 -3.38
N LEU A 134 -5.73 9.37 -4.61
CA LEU A 134 -6.23 8.67 -5.81
C LEU A 134 -6.07 7.15 -5.68
N MET A 135 -4.89 6.68 -5.26
CA MET A 135 -4.62 5.26 -5.08
C MET A 135 -5.41 4.65 -3.92
N GLY A 136 -5.68 5.42 -2.86
CA GLY A 136 -6.54 4.98 -1.75
C GLY A 136 -7.97 4.73 -2.20
N ILE A 137 -8.55 5.63 -3.02
CA ILE A 137 -9.88 5.44 -3.60
C ILE A 137 -9.90 4.22 -4.52
N LEU A 138 -8.94 4.11 -5.44
CA LEU A 138 -8.86 2.98 -6.37
C LEU A 138 -8.68 1.65 -5.66
N GLY A 139 -7.82 1.61 -4.64
CA GLY A 139 -7.60 0.44 -3.79
C GLY A 139 -8.89 0.03 -3.09
N THR A 140 -9.55 0.96 -2.41
CA THR A 140 -10.82 0.69 -1.70
C THR A 140 -11.91 0.21 -2.66
N GLY A 141 -12.08 0.88 -3.80
CA GLY A 141 -13.05 0.48 -4.82
C GLY A 141 -12.75 -0.90 -5.41
N SER A 142 -11.48 -1.22 -5.66
CA SER A 142 -11.07 -2.54 -6.16
C SER A 142 -11.36 -3.66 -5.16
N CYS A 143 -11.12 -3.43 -3.86
CA CYS A 143 -11.42 -4.39 -2.81
C CYS A 143 -12.93 -4.62 -2.66
N LEU A 144 -13.73 -3.56 -2.72
CA LEU A 144 -15.19 -3.68 -2.66
C LEU A 144 -15.74 -4.46 -3.86
N TRP A 145 -15.24 -4.17 -5.06
CA TRP A 145 -15.68 -4.84 -6.27
C TRP A 145 -15.28 -6.33 -6.30
N LEU A 146 -14.07 -6.66 -5.84
CA LEU A 146 -13.64 -8.06 -5.69
C LEU A 146 -14.40 -8.78 -4.57
N GLY A 147 -14.73 -8.08 -3.48
CA GLY A 147 -15.54 -8.60 -2.39
C GLY A 147 -16.95 -8.97 -2.84
N ASP A 148 -17.62 -8.09 -3.58
CA ASP A 148 -18.96 -8.32 -4.14
C ASP A 148 -19.00 -9.57 -5.05
N LYS A 149 -17.97 -9.75 -5.88
CA LYS A 149 -17.84 -10.92 -6.75
C LYS A 149 -17.66 -12.24 -6.02
N ASN A 150 -17.14 -12.24 -4.80
CA ASN A 150 -16.89 -13.46 -4.04
C ASN A 150 -18.11 -13.87 -3.20
N ILE A 151 -19.13 -13.01 -3.11
CA ILE A 151 -20.38 -13.22 -2.37
C ILE A 151 -21.51 -13.74 -3.28
N ARG A 152 -21.40 -13.56 -4.60
CA ARG A 152 -22.35 -14.05 -5.61
C ARG A 152 -21.85 -15.36 -6.22
#